data_AF-A0A3G8LSJ5-F1
#
_entry.id   AF-A0A3G8LSJ5-F1
#
_cell.length_a   1.000
_cell.length_b   1.000
_cell.length_c   1.000
_cell.angle_alpha   90.00
_cell.angle_beta   90.00
_cell.angle_gamma   90.00
#
_symmetry.space_group_name_H-M   'P 1'
#
loop_
_entity.id
_entity.type
_entity.pdbx_description
1 polymer ?
#
loop_
_entity_poly.entity_id
_entity_poly.type
_entity_poly.pdbx_seq_one_letter_code
_entity_poly.pdbx_strand_id
1 'polypeptide(L)'
;MGLADLKKNASLCNNTNNIAVSIDDFIAAADLYATGQDRPRQVSTPLLSATDTDIQTNIIDFLQHKYPQHIEPVTLASKGEKQPYKRCTYTLNETAMSQLALLSQQGGIAKSKLIRQLISQYFSLTPQQQKILGTNFTD
;
A
#
# COMPACT_ATOMS: atom_id res chain seq x y z
N MET A 1 -31.45 12.87 -8.14
CA MET A 1 -31.55 11.40 -8.05
C MET A 1 -31.87 11.05 -6.61
N GLY A 2 -32.91 10.25 -6.38
CA GLY A 2 -33.46 10.00 -5.04
C GLY A 2 -32.81 8.79 -4.34
N LEU A 3 -32.91 8.73 -3.02
CA LEU A 3 -32.35 7.67 -2.16
C LEU A 3 -32.86 6.25 -2.49
N ALA A 4 -33.88 6.12 -3.34
CA ALA A 4 -34.42 4.85 -3.81
C ALA A 4 -33.49 4.09 -4.78
N ASP A 5 -32.55 4.77 -5.44
CA ASP A 5 -31.70 4.15 -6.46
C ASP A 5 -30.49 3.38 -5.90
N LEU A 6 -30.17 3.53 -4.61
CA LEU A 6 -28.97 2.93 -3.99
C LEU A 6 -29.13 1.47 -3.52
N LYS A 7 -30.29 0.82 -3.71
CA LYS A 7 -30.58 -0.53 -3.16
C LYS A 7 -30.59 -1.66 -4.19
N LYS A 8 -29.62 -1.70 -5.11
CA LYS A 8 -29.52 -2.83 -6.08
C LYS A 8 -28.15 -3.53 -6.13
N ASN A 9 -27.15 -3.09 -5.36
CA ASN A 9 -25.80 -3.68 -5.36
C ASN A 9 -25.38 -4.23 -3.97
N ALA A 10 -26.31 -4.76 -3.19
CA ALA A 10 -25.97 -5.49 -1.98
C ALA A 10 -25.67 -6.94 -2.35
N SER A 11 -24.41 -7.23 -2.65
CA SER A 11 -23.92 -8.57 -2.97
C SER A 11 -24.30 -9.57 -1.87
N LEU A 12 -24.92 -10.68 -2.27
CA LEU A 12 -25.30 -11.77 -1.40
C LEU A 12 -24.05 -12.43 -0.81
N CYS A 13 -23.82 -12.30 0.50
CA CYS A 13 -22.85 -13.12 1.23
C CYS A 13 -23.59 -14.16 2.09
N ASN A 14 -24.02 -15.25 1.45
CA ASN A 14 -24.25 -16.50 2.17
C ASN A 14 -23.02 -17.37 1.96
N ASN A 15 -22.22 -17.60 2.99
CA ASN A 15 -21.31 -18.74 2.94
C ASN A 15 -21.13 -19.39 4.32
N THR A 16 -21.87 -20.47 4.51
CA THR A 16 -21.67 -21.43 5.60
C THR A 16 -20.49 -22.33 5.22
N ASN A 17 -19.27 -21.90 5.51
CA ASN A 17 -18.09 -22.75 5.31
C ASN A 17 -17.91 -23.65 6.53
N ASN A 18 -18.41 -24.88 6.45
CA ASN A 18 -18.00 -25.98 7.32
C ASN A 18 -16.55 -26.34 6.99
N ILE A 19 -15.61 -25.77 7.74
CA ILE A 19 -14.20 -26.13 7.70
C ILE A 19 -14.04 -27.41 8.53
N ALA A 20 -14.23 -28.58 7.90
CA ALA A 20 -13.89 -29.87 8.51
C ALA A 20 -12.43 -30.20 8.13
N VAL A 21 -11.47 -29.56 8.79
CA VAL A 21 -10.07 -30.01 8.77
C VAL A 21 -9.99 -31.23 9.69
N SER A 22 -9.48 -32.36 9.20
CA SER A 22 -9.27 -33.54 10.05
C SER A 22 -8.20 -33.22 11.11
N ILE A 23 -8.46 -33.64 12.35
CA ILE A 23 -7.59 -33.36 13.50
C ILE A 23 -6.17 -33.90 13.23
N ASP A 24 -6.06 -35.05 12.58
CA ASP A 24 -4.78 -35.68 12.27
C ASP A 24 -3.92 -34.85 11.30
N ASP A 25 -4.56 -34.13 10.36
CA ASP A 25 -3.86 -33.31 9.37
C ASP A 25 -3.31 -32.02 10.00
N PHE A 26 -4.05 -31.46 10.98
CA PHE A 26 -3.59 -30.32 11.77
C PHE A 26 -2.43 -30.70 12.69
N ILE A 27 -2.49 -31.87 13.35
CA ILE A 27 -1.43 -32.35 14.24
C ILE A 27 -0.14 -32.57 13.45
N ALA A 28 -0.20 -33.26 12.31
CA ALA A 28 0.98 -33.51 11.48
C ALA A 28 1.63 -32.21 10.99
N ALA A 29 0.83 -31.21 10.61
CA ALA A 29 1.34 -29.90 10.21
C ALA A 29 2.01 -29.14 11.38
N ALA A 30 1.44 -29.22 12.58
CA ALA A 30 1.99 -28.57 13.77
C ALA A 30 3.34 -29.18 14.19
N ASP A 31 3.49 -30.51 14.09
CA ASP A 31 4.74 -31.20 14.44
C ASP A 31 5.88 -30.81 13.49
N LEU A 32 5.59 -30.69 12.19
CA LEU A 32 6.57 -30.22 11.20
C LEU A 32 7.00 -28.77 11.45
N TYR A 33 6.06 -27.92 11.86
CA TYR A 33 6.36 -26.53 12.22
C TYR A 33 7.21 -26.43 13.49
N ALA A 34 6.87 -27.19 14.54
CA ALA A 34 7.62 -27.21 15.79
C ALA A 34 9.08 -27.69 15.62
N THR A 35 9.32 -28.56 14.65
CA THR A 35 10.66 -29.07 14.31
C THR A 35 11.46 -28.12 13.41
N GLY A 36 10.89 -26.97 13.04
CA GLY A 36 11.55 -25.97 12.19
C GLY A 36 11.73 -26.42 10.73
N GLN A 37 11.03 -27.49 10.32
CA GLN A 37 11.00 -27.90 8.93
C GLN A 37 9.90 -27.10 8.21
N ASP A 38 10.28 -25.95 7.66
CA ASP A 38 9.47 -25.27 6.67
C ASP A 38 9.31 -26.20 5.47
N ARG A 39 8.09 -26.71 5.25
CA ARG A 39 7.79 -27.48 4.05
C ARG A 39 8.17 -26.60 2.84
N PRO A 40 9.14 -27.00 1.99
CA PRO A 40 9.33 -26.29 0.74
C PRO A 40 7.99 -26.37 0.01
N ARG A 41 7.42 -25.21 -0.26
CA ARG A 41 6.18 -25.00 -1.01
C ARG A 41 6.21 -25.98 -2.17
N GLN A 42 5.53 -27.12 -2.04
CA GLN A 42 5.62 -28.14 -3.07
C GLN A 42 5.01 -27.53 -4.30
N VAL A 43 5.86 -27.34 -5.30
CA VAL A 43 5.49 -27.23 -6.70
C VAL A 43 4.53 -28.39 -6.94
N SER A 44 3.25 -28.07 -7.11
CA SER A 44 2.20 -29.02 -7.39
C SER A 44 2.47 -29.69 -8.73
N THR A 45 2.96 -30.93 -8.72
CA THR A 45 2.74 -31.83 -9.86
C THR A 45 1.24 -32.17 -9.92
N PRO A 46 0.60 -32.03 -11.09
CA PRO A 46 -0.85 -31.98 -11.19
C PRO A 46 -1.44 -33.39 -11.29
N LEU A 47 -2.39 -33.72 -10.42
CA LEU A 47 -3.43 -34.67 -10.83
C LEU A 47 -4.76 -34.41 -10.11
N LEU A 48 -5.61 -33.69 -10.85
CA LEU A 48 -7.07 -33.79 -10.91
C LEU A 48 -7.86 -33.52 -9.63
N SER A 49 -8.27 -32.26 -9.43
CA SER A 49 -9.68 -31.87 -9.64
C SER A 49 -9.88 -30.37 -9.40
N ALA A 50 -10.30 -29.69 -10.47
CA ALA A 50 -11.06 -28.45 -10.55
C ALA A 50 -10.82 -27.30 -9.54
N THR A 51 -10.15 -26.27 -10.08
CA THR A 51 -10.46 -24.82 -10.00
C THR A 51 -10.21 -24.02 -8.70
N ASP A 52 -9.53 -22.88 -8.92
CA ASP A 52 -9.52 -21.63 -8.15
C ASP A 52 -8.42 -21.43 -7.08
N THR A 53 -7.19 -21.31 -7.57
CA THR A 53 -5.95 -20.90 -6.87
C THR A 53 -5.82 -19.39 -6.58
N ASP A 54 -6.88 -18.58 -6.56
CA ASP A 54 -6.75 -17.11 -6.48
C ASP A 54 -6.90 -16.51 -5.07
N ILE A 55 -7.18 -17.30 -4.03
CA ILE A 55 -7.50 -16.76 -2.70
C ILE A 55 -6.33 -16.87 -1.70
N GLN A 56 -5.32 -17.70 -1.96
CA GLN A 56 -4.22 -17.92 -1.00
C GLN A 56 -3.04 -16.92 -1.12
N THR A 57 -3.03 -16.05 -2.13
CA THR A 57 -2.03 -14.98 -2.27
C THR A 57 -2.31 -13.76 -1.38
N ASN A 58 -3.58 -13.49 -1.04
CA ASN A 58 -3.98 -12.24 -0.40
C ASN A 58 -3.63 -12.12 1.10
N ILE A 59 -3.48 -13.24 1.82
CA ILE A 59 -3.23 -13.18 3.28
C ILE A 59 -1.75 -12.91 3.60
N ILE A 60 -0.82 -13.39 2.77
CA ILE A 60 0.62 -13.09 2.93
C ILE A 60 0.91 -11.63 2.52
N ASP A 61 0.23 -11.13 1.50
CA ASP A 61 0.37 -9.75 1.01
C ASP A 61 -0.13 -8.70 2.03
N PHE A 62 -1.22 -9.00 2.75
CA PHE A 62 -1.81 -8.10 3.74
C PHE A 62 -0.90 -7.82 4.94
N LEU A 63 -0.12 -8.81 5.40
CA LEU A 63 0.80 -8.65 6.53
C LEU A 63 2.10 -7.94 6.14
N GLN A 64 2.55 -8.08 4.90
CA GLN A 64 3.74 -7.37 4.39
C GLN A 64 3.52 -5.85 4.23
N HIS A 65 2.28 -5.40 3.98
CA HIS A 65 1.99 -3.96 3.85
C HIS A 65 2.05 -3.16 5.16
N LYS A 66 1.92 -3.81 6.33
CA LYS A 66 1.86 -3.08 7.61
C LYS A 66 3.23 -2.64 8.12
N TYR A 67 4.30 -3.29 7.67
CA TYR A 67 5.68 -2.91 7.96
C TYR A 67 6.55 -3.20 6.73
N PRO A 68 6.78 -2.23 5.83
CA PRO A 68 7.70 -2.43 4.73
C PRO A 68 9.13 -2.54 5.30
N GLN A 69 9.57 -3.78 5.53
CA GLN A 69 10.97 -4.09 5.89
C GLN A 69 11.91 -4.06 4.69
N HIS A 70 11.44 -3.57 3.55
CA HIS A 70 12.24 -3.39 2.34
C HIS A 70 12.04 -1.96 1.83
N ILE A 71 13.04 -1.11 2.04
CA ILE A 71 13.17 0.18 1.37
C ILE A 71 13.57 -0.15 -0.07
N GLU A 72 12.57 -0.42 -0.92
CA GLU A 72 12.81 -0.57 -2.36
C GLU A 72 13.53 0.70 -2.86
N PRO A 73 14.69 0.58 -3.53
CA PRO A 73 15.26 1.72 -4.23
C PRO A 73 14.20 2.23 -5.20
N VAL A 74 13.98 3.55 -5.20
CA VAL A 74 13.02 4.25 -6.08
C VAL A 74 13.35 3.89 -7.53
N THR A 75 12.74 2.83 -8.04
CA THR A 75 12.83 2.45 -9.44
C THR A 75 12.01 3.46 -10.20
N LEU A 76 12.68 4.16 -11.12
CA LEU A 76 12.03 5.11 -12.03
C LEU A 76 10.94 4.34 -12.77
N ALA A 77 9.69 4.70 -12.48
CA ALA A 77 8.49 4.03 -12.96
C ALA A 77 8.62 3.67 -14.44
N SER A 78 8.52 2.38 -14.73
CA SER A 78 8.42 1.86 -16.08
C SER A 78 7.28 2.56 -16.81
N LYS A 79 7.59 3.01 -18.02
CA LYS A 79 6.74 3.76 -18.93
C LYS A 79 5.52 2.91 -19.32
N GLY A 80 4.47 2.88 -18.51
CA GLY A 80 3.30 2.05 -18.79
C GLY A 80 2.04 2.44 -18.03
N GLU A 81 2.09 2.53 -16.69
CA GLU A 81 0.88 2.72 -15.90
C GLU A 81 1.08 3.79 -14.83
N LYS A 82 0.33 4.90 -14.96
CA LYS A 82 0.29 5.95 -13.94
C LYS A 82 -0.49 5.40 -12.75
N GLN A 83 0.22 4.80 -11.81
CA GLN A 83 -0.38 4.38 -10.54
C GLN A 83 -1.09 5.58 -9.89
N PRO A 84 -2.27 5.37 -9.29
CA PRO A 84 -3.03 6.45 -8.67
C PRO A 84 -2.23 7.06 -7.52
N TYR A 85 -2.33 8.39 -7.36
CA TYR A 85 -1.69 9.07 -6.23
C TYR A 85 -2.30 8.60 -4.91
N LYS A 86 -1.43 8.22 -3.97
CA LYS A 86 -1.84 7.94 -2.58
C LYS A 86 -2.25 9.24 -1.89
N ARG A 87 -3.32 9.18 -1.09
CA ARG A 87 -3.82 10.32 -0.30
C ARG A 87 -3.08 10.37 1.04
N CYS A 88 -2.78 11.56 1.51
CA CYS A 88 -2.13 11.81 2.79
C CYS A 88 -2.63 13.14 3.36
N THR A 89 -2.57 13.27 4.68
CA THR A 89 -2.89 14.49 5.43
C THR A 89 -1.63 14.93 6.17
N TYR A 90 -1.33 16.23 6.10
CA TYR A 90 -0.19 16.84 6.76
C TYR A 90 -0.67 17.98 7.65
N THR A 91 -0.02 18.15 8.80
CA THR A 91 -0.23 19.31 9.66
C THR A 91 0.70 20.42 9.20
N LEU A 92 0.17 21.63 9.03
CA LEU A 92 0.91 22.82 8.57
C LEU A 92 0.55 24.02 9.45
N ASN A 93 1.48 24.95 9.62
CA ASN A 93 1.21 26.23 10.28
C ASN A 93 0.28 27.10 9.43
N GLU A 94 -0.46 28.02 10.07
CA GLU A 94 -1.42 28.90 9.41
C GLU A 94 -0.76 29.79 8.34
N THR A 95 0.45 30.29 8.63
CA THR A 95 1.27 31.06 7.70
C THR A 95 1.62 30.24 6.46
N ALA A 96 2.04 28.99 6.64
CA ALA A 96 2.38 28.08 5.55
C ALA A 96 1.15 27.74 4.69
N MET A 97 -0.01 27.52 5.31
CA MET A 97 -1.27 27.31 4.58
C MET A 97 -1.65 28.51 3.71
N SER A 98 -1.47 29.72 4.25
CA SER A 98 -1.75 30.98 3.55
C SER A 98 -0.79 31.20 2.37
N GLN A 99 0.52 31.01 2.59
CA GLN A 99 1.53 31.09 1.53
C GLN A 99 1.29 30.06 0.42
N LEU A 100 0.98 28.81 0.79
CA LEU A 100 0.67 27.76 -0.18
C LEU A 100 -0.57 28.08 -1.02
N ALA A 101 -1.61 28.67 -0.40
CA ALA A 101 -2.80 29.10 -1.11
C ALA A 101 -2.53 30.26 -2.08
N LEU A 102 -1.77 31.27 -1.63
CA LEU A 102 -1.37 32.41 -2.46
C LEU A 102 -0.56 31.96 -3.68
N LEU A 103 0.46 31.11 -3.49
CA LEU A 103 1.27 30.57 -4.59
C LEU A 103 0.43 29.74 -5.56
N SER A 104 -0.53 28.96 -5.05
CA SER A 104 -1.44 28.17 -5.86
C SER A 104 -2.33 29.05 -6.75
N GLN A 105 -2.86 30.14 -6.20
CA GLN A 105 -3.70 31.09 -6.94
C GLN A 105 -2.90 31.87 -7.99
N GLN A 106 -1.72 32.39 -7.62
CA GLN A 106 -0.87 33.17 -8.54
C GLN A 106 -0.33 32.33 -9.69
N GLY A 107 0.11 31.10 -9.42
CA GLY A 107 0.66 30.21 -10.45
C GLY A 107 -0.39 29.44 -11.24
N GLY A 108 -1.67 29.45 -10.83
CA GLY A 108 -2.70 28.57 -11.39
C GLY A 108 -2.38 27.07 -11.21
N ILE A 109 -1.52 26.73 -10.23
CA ILE A 109 -1.07 25.36 -9.96
C ILE A 109 -1.81 24.85 -8.72
N ALA A 110 -2.33 23.63 -8.78
CA ALA A 110 -2.96 23.00 -7.62
C ALA A 110 -1.97 22.85 -6.44
N LYS A 111 -2.41 23.12 -5.21
CA LYS A 111 -1.62 22.98 -3.96
C LYS A 111 -0.86 21.65 -3.88
N SER A 112 -1.52 20.53 -4.19
CA SER A 112 -0.90 19.20 -4.15
C SER A 112 0.22 19.03 -5.19
N LYS A 113 0.11 19.68 -6.36
CA LYS A 113 1.16 19.66 -7.39
C LYS A 113 2.36 20.50 -6.94
N LEU A 114 2.12 21.64 -6.33
CA LEU A 114 3.18 22.49 -5.79
C LEU A 114 3.98 21.75 -4.71
N ILE A 115 3.30 21.09 -3.77
CA ILE A 115 3.95 20.24 -2.75
C ILE A 115 4.82 19.16 -3.40
N ARG A 116 4.30 18.44 -4.40
CA ARG A 116 5.09 17.41 -5.11
C ARG A 116 6.34 18.00 -5.78
N GLN A 117 6.22 19.17 -6.42
CA GLN A 117 7.36 19.85 -7.05
C GLN A 117 8.41 20.26 -6.03
N LEU A 118 8.00 20.85 -4.90
CA LEU A 118 8.92 21.24 -3.81
C LEU A 118 9.64 20.01 -3.24
N ILE A 119 8.92 18.90 -3.04
CA ILE A 119 9.53 17.64 -2.58
C ILE A 119 10.56 17.14 -3.60
N SER A 120 10.21 17.10 -4.88
CA SER A 120 11.15 16.66 -5.93
C SER A 120 12.39 17.55 -6.01
N GLN A 121 12.21 18.87 -5.90
CA GLN A 121 13.32 19.82 -5.87
C GLN A 121 14.21 19.58 -4.66
N TYR A 122 13.64 19.50 -3.46
CA TYR A 122 14.40 19.25 -2.24
C TYR A 122 15.16 17.92 -2.28
N PHE A 123 14.52 16.87 -2.80
CA PHE A 123 15.14 15.56 -2.96
C PHE A 123 16.31 15.56 -3.96
N SER A 124 16.26 16.42 -4.98
CA SER A 124 17.33 16.54 -5.98
C SER A 124 18.57 17.32 -5.48
N LEU A 125 18.48 18.00 -4.35
CA LEU A 125 19.60 18.76 -3.77
C LEU A 125 20.66 17.85 -3.16
N THR A 126 21.90 18.33 -3.13
CA THR A 126 22.99 17.61 -2.46
C THR A 126 22.79 17.59 -0.93
N PRO A 127 23.33 16.58 -0.22
CA PRO A 127 23.20 16.50 1.24
C PRO A 127 23.74 17.74 1.97
N GLN A 128 24.75 18.42 1.42
CA GLN A 128 25.28 19.65 1.99
C GLN A 128 24.29 20.82 1.83
N GLN A 129 23.65 20.96 0.67
CA GLN A 129 22.64 21.98 0.43
C GLN A 129 21.38 21.77 1.29
N GLN A 130 20.97 20.52 1.49
CA GLN A 130 19.87 20.18 2.39
C GLN A 130 20.17 20.61 3.84
N LYS A 131 21.40 20.39 4.32
CA LYS A 131 21.83 20.84 5.65
C LYS A 131 21.78 22.37 5.79
N ILE A 132 22.25 23.10 4.78
CA ILE A 132 22.21 24.56 4.78
C ILE A 132 20.76 25.07 4.84
N LEU A 133 19.85 24.48 4.05
CA LEU A 133 18.44 24.84 4.12
C LEU A 133 17.87 24.57 5.51
N GLY A 134 18.17 23.41 6.11
CA GLY A 134 17.75 23.07 7.47
C GLY A 134 18.18 24.10 8.52
N THR A 135 19.38 24.67 8.41
CA THR A 135 19.84 25.72 9.35
C THR A 135 19.08 27.05 9.22
N ASN A 136 18.43 27.31 8.08
CA ASN A 136 17.65 28.54 7.86
C ASN A 136 16.20 28.41 8.34
N PHE A 137 15.72 27.19 8.61
CA PHE A 137 14.38 26.91 9.13
C PHE A 137 14.47 26.51 10.60
N THR A 138 14.68 27.48 11.48
CA THR A 138 14.37 27.32 12.91
C THR A 138 12.99 27.90 13.16
N ASP A 139 12.02 27.02 13.44
CA ASP A 139 10.69 27.36 13.95
C ASP A 139 10.75 27.97 15.37
#